data_AF-A0A540KE04-F1
#
_entry.id   AF-A0A540KE04-F1
#
_cell.length_a   1.000
_cell.length_b   1.000
_cell.length_c   1.000
_cell.angle_alpha   90.00
_cell.angle_beta   90.00
_cell.angle_gamma   90.00
#
_symmetry.space_group_name_H-M   'P 1'
#
loop_
_entity.id
_entity.type
_entity.pdbx_description
1 polymer ?
#
loop_
_entity_poly.entity_id
_entity_poly.type
_entity_poly.pdbx_seq_one_letter_code
_entity_poly.pdbx_strand_id
1 'polypeptide(L)'
;MHFSLLKLSGDGGILYNLDMERFMPLYDERAELAPRDVVARCIDDQLKKRNEKYVLLDISHKPREKILSHFPNIAAECLKYGLDITRQPIPVVPAAHYMCGGVRAGLQGETNVQGLFVAGEVACTGLHGANRLASNSLLEALVFARRAVHPSIEHMKCSSLDFSTSDWWARPAVPVSLESNAIEKILAMTREVRKEVQSIMWKYVGIVRSTTRLETAKQKICVLEDKWEDYLFQMGWEPTMVGLEACEMRNFFCCAKLVVSSALARRESRGLHYTIDFPDLEESKRLPTVILPSSSVRTSWSSRQLHKLPLC
;
A
#
# COMPACT_ATOMS: atom_id res chain seq x y z
N MET A 1 -12.85 -0.24 11.36
CA MET A 1 -13.51 0.48 10.24
C MET A 1 -12.52 1.47 9.65
N HIS A 2 -12.41 1.56 8.31
CA HIS A 2 -11.55 2.54 7.64
C HIS A 2 -12.38 3.70 7.09
N PHE A 3 -12.71 4.68 7.92
CA PHE A 3 -13.17 5.98 7.43
C PHE A 3 -11.98 6.93 7.37
N SER A 4 -11.91 7.73 6.30
CA SER A 4 -11.06 8.92 6.29
C SER A 4 -11.68 9.97 7.21
N LEU A 5 -11.49 9.82 8.53
CA LEU A 5 -12.00 10.71 9.58
C LEU A 5 -11.38 12.12 9.55
N LEU A 6 -10.47 12.35 8.60
CA LEU A 6 -9.92 13.66 8.24
C LEU A 6 -10.97 14.74 7.97
N LYS A 7 -12.15 14.37 7.48
CA LYS A 7 -13.24 15.35 7.30
C LYS A 7 -13.79 15.88 8.63
N LEU A 8 -13.78 15.07 9.69
CA LEU A 8 -14.20 15.49 11.02
C LEU A 8 -13.18 16.46 11.62
N SER A 9 -11.88 16.16 11.51
CA SER A 9 -10.81 17.09 11.95
C SER A 9 -10.87 18.44 11.23
N GLY A 10 -11.10 18.42 9.90
CA GLY A 10 -11.29 19.65 9.12
C GLY A 10 -12.53 20.45 9.49
N ASP A 11 -13.54 19.80 10.06
CA ASP A 11 -14.72 20.44 10.63
C ASP A 11 -14.64 20.49 12.17
N GLY A 12 -13.44 20.72 12.72
CA GLY A 12 -13.23 21.04 14.13
C GLY A 12 -13.17 19.85 15.10
N GLY A 13 -13.11 18.62 14.61
CA GLY A 13 -12.89 17.44 15.45
C GLY A 13 -11.55 17.50 16.18
N ILE A 14 -11.54 17.21 17.48
CA ILE A 14 -10.40 17.35 18.39
C ILE A 14 -9.86 15.96 18.77
N LEU A 15 -8.54 15.81 18.82
CA LEU A 15 -7.89 14.55 19.19
C LEU A 15 -7.44 14.55 20.66
N TYR A 16 -7.84 13.49 21.36
CA TYR A 16 -7.56 13.26 22.77
C TYR A 16 -6.89 11.89 22.99
N ASN A 17 -6.05 11.78 24.01
CA ASN A 17 -5.61 10.48 24.53
C ASN A 17 -6.71 9.84 25.42
N LEU A 18 -6.43 8.67 26.02
CA LEU A 18 -7.41 8.01 26.89
C LEU A 18 -7.66 8.73 28.23
N ASP A 19 -6.79 9.65 28.63
CA ASP A 19 -6.97 10.53 29.80
C ASP A 19 -7.77 11.79 29.44
N MET A 20 -8.30 11.89 28.22
CA MET A 20 -9.01 13.06 27.68
C MET A 20 -8.15 14.33 27.60
N GLU A 21 -6.82 14.18 27.43
CA GLU A 21 -5.91 15.30 27.21
C GLU A 21 -5.72 15.55 25.72
N ARG A 22 -5.90 16.82 25.29
CA ARG A 22 -5.70 17.22 23.91
C ARG A 22 -4.20 17.33 23.62
N PHE A 23 -3.68 16.45 22.78
CA PHE A 23 -2.23 16.35 22.56
C PHE A 23 -1.73 17.05 21.29
N MET A 24 -2.56 17.23 20.25
CA MET A 24 -2.11 17.76 18.95
C MET A 24 -1.38 19.11 19.02
N PRO A 25 -1.79 20.10 19.85
CA PRO A 25 -1.06 21.36 20.00
C PRO A 25 0.39 21.23 20.51
N LEU A 26 0.74 20.11 21.14
CA LEU A 26 2.11 19.85 21.59
C LEU A 26 3.05 19.47 20.43
N TYR A 27 2.50 19.10 19.27
CA TYR A 27 3.27 18.62 18.12
C TYR A 27 3.30 19.61 16.95
N ASP A 28 2.19 20.31 16.69
CA ASP A 28 2.09 21.25 15.56
C ASP A 28 1.11 22.38 15.93
N GLU A 29 1.49 23.62 15.62
CA GLU A 29 0.67 24.81 15.90
C GLU A 29 -0.70 24.77 15.19
N ARG A 30 -0.81 24.07 14.06
CA ARG A 30 -2.06 23.87 13.32
C ARG A 30 -2.96 22.81 13.96
N ALA A 31 -2.45 22.08 14.95
CA ALA A 31 -3.13 21.00 15.65
C ALA A 31 -3.78 19.98 14.66
N GLU A 32 -5.07 19.67 14.80
CA GLU A 32 -5.79 18.71 13.97
C GLU A 32 -5.92 19.11 12.49
N LEU A 33 -5.60 20.37 12.16
CA LEU A 33 -5.57 20.88 10.78
C LEU A 33 -4.20 20.69 10.10
N ALA A 34 -3.22 20.13 10.80
CA ALA A 34 -1.92 19.80 10.23
C ALA A 34 -2.05 18.77 9.07
N PRO A 35 -1.05 18.68 8.17
CA PRO A 35 -1.03 17.69 7.10
C PRO A 35 -1.19 16.25 7.62
N ARG A 36 -1.75 15.38 6.78
CA ARG A 36 -2.12 14.00 7.15
C ARG A 36 -0.97 13.18 7.74
N ASP A 37 0.21 13.35 7.17
CA ASP A 37 1.41 12.65 7.61
C ASP A 37 1.87 13.13 9.00
N VAL A 38 1.70 14.42 9.31
CA VAL A 38 1.97 14.98 10.64
C VAL A 38 0.99 14.40 11.66
N VAL A 39 -0.32 14.52 11.41
CA VAL A 39 -1.35 14.00 12.34
C VAL A 39 -1.16 12.50 12.59
N ALA A 40 -0.91 11.71 11.54
CA ALA A 40 -0.66 10.28 11.67
C ALA A 40 0.59 9.98 12.52
N ARG A 41 1.69 10.74 12.36
CA ARG A 41 2.89 10.61 13.21
C ARG A 41 2.61 10.97 14.67
N CYS A 42 1.82 12.02 14.92
CA CYS A 42 1.47 12.43 16.28
C CYS A 42 0.66 11.35 16.99
N ILE A 43 -0.34 10.77 16.31
CA ILE A 43 -1.12 9.66 16.86
C ILE A 43 -0.23 8.43 17.11
N ASP A 44 0.62 8.06 16.15
CA ASP A 44 1.55 6.92 16.30
C ASP A 44 2.50 7.10 17.49
N ASP A 45 3.04 8.30 17.68
CA ASP A 45 3.89 8.64 18.83
C ASP A 45 3.14 8.57 20.16
N GLN A 46 1.92 9.12 20.24
CA GLN A 46 1.06 9.04 21.44
C GLN A 46 0.75 7.60 21.83
N LEU A 47 0.30 6.78 20.87
CA LEU A 47 -0.03 5.37 21.11
C LEU A 47 1.18 4.59 21.63
N LYS A 48 2.37 4.86 21.08
CA LYS A 48 3.61 4.20 21.52
C LYS A 48 4.10 4.65 22.89
N LYS A 49 4.10 5.96 23.17
CA LYS A 49 4.55 6.52 24.45
C LYS A 49 3.68 6.05 25.61
N ARG A 50 2.37 5.94 25.39
CA ARG A 50 1.38 5.62 26.42
C ARG A 50 0.97 4.15 26.41
N ASN A 51 1.47 3.36 25.45
CA ASN A 51 1.08 1.96 25.24
C ASN A 51 -0.45 1.79 25.08
N GLU A 52 -1.08 2.73 24.35
CA GLU A 52 -2.52 2.77 24.10
C GLU A 52 -2.85 2.13 22.74
N LYS A 53 -4.09 1.62 22.60
CA LYS A 53 -4.53 0.94 21.36
C LYS A 53 -5.18 1.87 20.34
N TYR A 54 -5.73 2.99 20.80
CA TYR A 54 -6.42 3.99 19.99
C TYR A 54 -6.39 5.33 20.72
N VAL A 55 -6.58 6.40 19.96
CA VAL A 55 -6.87 7.74 20.49
C VAL A 55 -8.34 8.07 20.26
N LEU A 56 -8.82 9.16 20.83
CA LEU A 56 -10.21 9.58 20.78
C LEU A 56 -10.34 10.81 19.87
N LEU A 57 -11.25 10.74 18.90
CA LEU A 57 -11.63 11.87 18.05
C LEU A 57 -13.01 12.37 18.45
N ASP A 58 -13.07 13.58 18.98
CA ASP A 58 -14.30 14.17 19.49
C ASP A 58 -14.82 15.31 18.60
N ILE A 59 -16.08 15.24 18.21
CA ILE A 59 -16.82 16.33 17.55
C ILE A 59 -18.11 16.69 18.30
N SER A 60 -18.36 16.09 19.46
CA SER A 60 -19.60 16.23 20.24
C SER A 60 -19.85 17.65 20.76
N HIS A 61 -18.82 18.49 20.80
CA HIS A 61 -18.94 19.92 21.09
C HIS A 61 -19.73 20.71 20.02
N LYS A 62 -19.96 20.13 18.83
CA LYS A 62 -20.79 20.74 17.78
C LYS A 62 -22.27 20.40 17.94
N PRO A 63 -23.19 21.25 17.43
CA PRO A 63 -24.61 20.97 17.46
C PRO A 63 -24.95 19.64 16.76
N ARG A 64 -25.81 18.84 17.41
CA ARG A 64 -26.22 17.50 16.95
C ARG A 64 -26.71 17.54 15.50
N GLU A 65 -27.56 18.49 15.17
CA GLU A 65 -28.17 18.66 13.84
C GLU A 65 -27.10 18.94 12.77
N LYS A 66 -26.06 19.71 13.12
CA LYS A 66 -24.94 20.01 12.23
C LYS A 66 -24.07 18.77 11.97
N ILE A 67 -23.81 17.96 13.01
CA ILE A 67 -23.03 16.73 12.88
C ILE A 67 -23.79 15.72 12.00
N LEU A 68 -25.08 15.51 12.26
CA LEU A 68 -25.89 14.53 11.53
C LEU A 68 -26.13 14.95 10.06
N SER A 69 -26.22 16.25 9.77
CA SER A 69 -26.35 16.74 8.39
C SER A 69 -25.04 16.66 7.59
N HIS A 70 -23.89 16.97 8.19
CA HIS A 70 -22.60 16.91 7.49
C HIS A 70 -22.01 15.50 7.40
N PHE A 71 -22.25 14.66 8.43
CA PHE A 71 -21.64 13.33 8.54
C PHE A 71 -22.67 12.20 8.72
N PRO A 72 -23.75 12.14 7.92
CA PRO A 72 -24.83 11.17 8.11
C PRO A 72 -24.33 9.72 8.03
N ASN A 73 -23.43 9.43 7.09
CA ASN A 73 -22.88 8.09 6.91
C ASN A 73 -21.97 7.65 8.07
N ILE A 74 -21.16 8.58 8.61
CA ILE A 74 -20.28 8.28 9.75
C ILE A 74 -21.12 8.05 11.00
N ALA A 75 -22.11 8.92 11.24
CA ALA A 75 -23.02 8.80 12.36
C ALA A 75 -23.80 7.49 12.32
N ALA A 76 -24.41 7.17 11.16
CA ALA A 76 -25.16 5.94 10.97
C ALA A 76 -24.29 4.69 11.17
N GLU A 77 -23.06 4.71 10.67
CA GLU A 77 -22.16 3.56 10.83
C GLU A 77 -21.69 3.41 12.27
N CYS A 78 -21.26 4.48 12.95
CA CYS A 78 -20.86 4.41 14.35
C CYS A 78 -22.01 3.96 15.25
N LEU A 79 -23.24 4.38 14.95
CA LEU A 79 -24.42 3.99 15.70
C LEU A 79 -24.69 2.47 15.64
N LYS A 80 -24.34 1.78 14.54
CA LYS A 80 -24.43 0.30 14.45
C LYS A 80 -23.57 -0.41 15.51
N TYR A 81 -22.53 0.25 16.01
CA TYR A 81 -21.65 -0.25 17.06
C TYR A 81 -21.95 0.40 18.43
N GLY A 82 -23.09 1.07 18.58
CA GLY A 82 -23.49 1.74 19.81
C GLY A 82 -22.79 3.09 20.08
N LEU A 83 -22.10 3.65 19.07
CA LEU A 83 -21.37 4.92 19.19
C LEU A 83 -22.15 6.10 18.61
N ASP A 84 -22.88 6.85 19.44
CA ASP A 84 -23.42 8.19 19.10
C ASP A 84 -22.32 9.28 19.06
N ILE A 85 -21.81 9.58 17.87
CA ILE A 85 -20.75 10.58 17.65
C ILE A 85 -21.12 12.02 18.05
N THR A 86 -22.40 12.29 18.31
CA THR A 86 -22.88 13.61 18.77
C THR A 86 -22.77 13.78 20.28
N ARG A 87 -22.44 12.70 21.01
CA ARG A 87 -22.39 12.69 22.47
C ARG A 87 -21.08 12.13 23.03
N GLN A 88 -20.38 11.30 22.27
CA GLN A 88 -19.17 10.62 22.73
C GLN A 88 -18.10 10.60 21.62
N PRO A 89 -16.81 10.59 22.02
CA PRO A 89 -15.71 10.54 21.08
C PRO A 89 -15.60 9.20 20.35
N ILE A 90 -15.01 9.21 19.17
CA ILE A 90 -14.80 8.06 18.30
C ILE A 90 -13.40 7.48 18.58
N PRO A 91 -13.26 6.18 18.88
CA PRO A 91 -11.96 5.51 18.92
C PRO A 91 -11.32 5.45 17.51
N VAL A 92 -10.12 5.97 17.36
CA VAL A 92 -9.41 6.04 16.07
C VAL A 92 -7.95 5.59 16.16
N VAL A 93 -7.46 5.03 15.06
CA VAL A 93 -6.06 4.65 14.86
C VAL A 93 -5.67 4.92 13.41
N PRO A 94 -4.42 5.29 13.11
CA PRO A 94 -3.95 5.43 11.74
C PRO A 94 -4.09 4.11 10.96
N ALA A 95 -4.33 4.24 9.67
CA ALA A 95 -4.47 3.09 8.77
C ALA A 95 -3.81 3.37 7.43
N ALA A 96 -3.28 2.31 6.81
CA ALA A 96 -2.89 2.35 5.40
C ALA A 96 -4.13 2.63 4.55
N HIS A 97 -4.03 3.61 3.63
CA HIS A 97 -5.21 4.13 2.94
C HIS A 97 -5.01 4.35 1.45
N TYR A 98 -3.81 4.72 1.00
CA TYR A 98 -3.54 4.99 -0.42
C TYR A 98 -2.06 4.80 -0.76
N MET A 99 -1.78 4.27 -1.93
CA MET A 99 -0.42 4.17 -2.46
C MET A 99 -0.10 5.34 -3.41
N CYS A 100 0.87 6.18 -3.05
CA CYS A 100 1.30 7.28 -3.93
C CYS A 100 2.36 6.84 -4.97
N GLY A 101 2.98 5.69 -4.75
CA GLY A 101 3.88 5.04 -5.71
C GLY A 101 3.13 4.07 -6.63
N GLY A 102 3.86 3.41 -7.52
CA GLY A 102 3.27 2.49 -8.49
C GLY A 102 4.17 2.32 -9.71
N VAL A 103 3.60 1.79 -10.78
CA VAL A 103 4.25 1.70 -12.10
C VAL A 103 4.48 3.11 -12.62
N ARG A 104 5.73 3.47 -12.93
CA ARG A 104 6.06 4.78 -13.50
C ARG A 104 5.32 4.97 -14.82
N ALA A 105 4.57 6.05 -14.92
CA ALA A 105 3.76 6.39 -16.09
C ALA A 105 4.10 7.79 -16.59
N GLY A 106 4.07 7.97 -17.91
CA GLY A 106 4.10 9.29 -18.52
C GLY A 106 2.73 9.99 -18.47
N LEU A 107 2.63 11.15 -19.13
CA LEU A 107 1.42 11.98 -19.09
C LEU A 107 0.24 11.37 -19.85
N GLN A 108 0.51 10.39 -20.71
CA GLN A 108 -0.49 9.62 -21.45
C GLN A 108 -0.69 8.21 -20.87
N GLY A 109 -0.19 7.94 -19.66
CA GLY A 109 -0.29 6.62 -19.03
C GLY A 109 0.66 5.57 -19.63
N GLU A 110 1.58 5.98 -20.51
CA GLU A 110 2.56 5.11 -21.14
C GLU A 110 3.63 4.65 -20.12
N THR A 111 3.99 3.37 -20.19
CA THR A 111 5.09 2.80 -19.39
C THR A 111 6.38 2.75 -20.21
N ASN A 112 7.47 2.24 -19.63
CA ASN A 112 8.69 1.94 -20.38
C ASN A 112 8.59 0.67 -21.24
N VAL A 113 7.49 -0.08 -21.15
CA VAL A 113 7.18 -1.22 -22.02
C VAL A 113 6.21 -0.75 -23.10
N GLN A 114 6.63 -0.85 -24.36
CA GLN A 114 5.81 -0.42 -25.50
C GLN A 114 4.50 -1.20 -25.54
N GLY A 115 3.39 -0.50 -25.78
CA GLY A 115 2.04 -1.09 -25.80
C GLY A 115 1.44 -1.34 -24.42
N LEU A 116 2.20 -1.20 -23.32
CA LEU A 116 1.68 -1.30 -21.96
C LEU A 116 1.40 0.08 -21.38
N PHE A 117 0.15 0.29 -21.00
CA PHE A 117 -0.36 1.52 -20.39
C PHE A 117 -0.88 1.25 -18.98
N VAL A 118 -0.85 2.27 -18.13
CA VAL A 118 -1.27 2.18 -16.73
C VAL A 118 -1.97 3.47 -16.30
N ALA A 119 -3.02 3.33 -15.48
CA ALA A 119 -3.78 4.45 -14.93
C ALA A 119 -4.36 4.08 -13.56
N GLY A 120 -4.79 5.10 -12.81
CA GLY A 120 -5.36 4.94 -11.47
C GLY A 120 -4.30 4.71 -10.39
N GLU A 121 -4.68 4.11 -9.26
CA GLU A 121 -3.83 3.98 -8.07
C GLU A 121 -2.58 3.09 -8.28
N VAL A 122 -2.58 2.23 -9.30
CA VAL A 122 -1.41 1.44 -9.66
C VAL A 122 -0.34 2.27 -10.39
N ALA A 123 -0.69 3.46 -10.90
CA ALA A 123 0.22 4.32 -11.63
C ALA A 123 0.95 5.32 -10.71
N CYS A 124 2.23 5.56 -10.99
CA CYS A 124 2.98 6.69 -10.47
C CYS A 124 3.16 7.72 -11.59
N THR A 125 2.19 8.63 -11.72
CA THR A 125 2.17 9.71 -12.71
C THR A 125 2.98 10.94 -12.29
N GLY A 126 3.37 10.99 -11.02
CA GLY A 126 3.98 12.15 -10.37
C GLY A 126 2.99 13.14 -9.74
N LEU A 127 1.69 13.02 -10.00
CA LEU A 127 0.67 13.96 -9.51
C LEU A 127 0.63 14.08 -7.98
N HIS A 128 0.73 12.96 -7.26
CA HIS A 128 0.58 12.93 -5.81
C HIS A 128 1.85 13.29 -5.03
N GLY A 129 3.01 13.33 -5.71
CA GLY A 129 4.30 13.54 -5.06
C GLY A 129 4.52 12.61 -3.86
N ALA A 130 4.95 13.17 -2.73
CA ALA A 130 5.21 12.43 -1.49
C ALA A 130 4.01 12.34 -0.53
N ASN A 131 2.92 13.08 -0.80
CA ASN A 131 1.69 13.04 -0.01
C ASN A 131 0.50 13.49 -0.86
N ARG A 132 -0.42 12.56 -1.10
CA ARG A 132 -1.64 12.78 -1.86
C ARG A 132 -2.57 13.81 -1.21
N LEU A 133 -2.83 14.90 -1.92
CA LEU A 133 -3.86 15.87 -1.58
C LEU A 133 -5.27 15.28 -1.68
N ALA A 134 -6.18 15.76 -0.84
CA ALA A 134 -7.54 15.24 -0.78
C ALA A 134 -8.25 15.34 -2.14
N SER A 135 -9.10 14.35 -2.44
CA SER A 135 -9.99 14.30 -3.62
C SER A 135 -9.33 14.19 -5.00
N ASN A 136 -7.99 14.20 -5.12
CA ASN A 136 -7.33 14.17 -6.42
C ASN A 136 -7.24 12.79 -7.07
N SER A 137 -7.33 11.68 -6.32
CA SER A 137 -7.14 10.34 -6.89
C SER A 137 -8.25 9.89 -7.85
N LEU A 138 -9.50 10.28 -7.59
CA LEU A 138 -10.60 9.96 -8.50
C LEU A 138 -10.43 10.71 -9.82
N LEU A 139 -10.03 11.98 -9.75
CA LEU A 139 -9.74 12.81 -10.92
C LEU A 139 -8.53 12.28 -11.69
N GLU A 140 -7.46 11.87 -11.00
CA GLU A 140 -6.31 11.24 -11.63
C GLU A 140 -6.74 10.01 -12.42
N ALA A 141 -7.47 9.09 -11.78
CA ALA A 141 -7.92 7.87 -12.43
C ALA A 141 -8.72 8.16 -13.70
N LEU A 142 -9.69 9.09 -13.63
CA LEU A 142 -10.51 9.46 -14.79
C LEU A 142 -9.69 10.11 -15.91
N VAL A 143 -8.85 11.09 -15.57
CA VAL A 143 -8.08 11.88 -16.54
C VAL A 143 -7.03 11.00 -17.23
N PHE A 144 -6.24 10.24 -16.46
CA PHE A 144 -5.17 9.41 -17.02
C PHE A 144 -5.72 8.20 -17.77
N ALA A 145 -6.83 7.60 -17.32
CA ALA A 145 -7.50 6.55 -18.09
C ALA A 145 -7.93 7.08 -19.46
N ARG A 146 -8.58 8.25 -19.52
CA ARG A 146 -9.00 8.87 -20.78
C ARG A 146 -7.81 9.19 -21.70
N ARG A 147 -6.70 9.68 -21.14
CA ARG A 147 -5.48 9.99 -21.88
C ARG A 147 -4.82 8.75 -22.48
N ALA A 148 -4.82 7.63 -21.76
CA ALA A 148 -4.23 6.37 -22.23
C ALA A 148 -5.00 5.71 -23.39
N VAL A 149 -6.29 6.02 -23.59
CA VAL A 149 -7.11 5.37 -24.62
C VAL A 149 -6.59 5.65 -26.03
N HIS A 150 -6.39 6.92 -26.40
CA HIS A 150 -6.05 7.23 -27.80
C HIS A 150 -4.66 6.67 -28.20
N PRO A 151 -3.58 6.87 -27.41
CA PRO A 151 -2.27 6.30 -27.72
C PRO A 151 -2.25 4.77 -27.72
N SER A 152 -3.05 4.10 -26.88
CA SER A 152 -3.13 2.64 -26.89
C SER A 152 -3.82 2.11 -28.14
N ILE A 153 -4.88 2.77 -28.62
CA ILE A 153 -5.53 2.45 -29.90
C ILE A 153 -4.57 2.69 -31.07
N GLU A 154 -3.88 3.83 -31.11
CA GLU A 154 -2.93 4.14 -32.18
C GLU A 154 -1.74 3.17 -32.18
N HIS A 155 -1.22 2.80 -30.99
CA HIS A 155 -0.19 1.78 -30.89
C HIS A 155 -0.67 0.45 -31.47
N MET A 156 -1.88 0.00 -31.10
CA MET A 156 -2.46 -1.25 -31.60
C MET A 156 -2.65 -1.25 -33.13
N LYS A 157 -3.02 -0.12 -33.74
CA LYS A 157 -3.14 0.01 -35.20
C LYS A 157 -1.79 -0.04 -35.92
N CYS A 158 -0.76 0.54 -35.33
CA CYS A 158 0.57 0.65 -35.93
C CYS A 158 1.49 -0.53 -35.61
N SER A 159 1.16 -1.33 -34.59
CA SER A 159 1.93 -2.50 -34.21
C SER A 159 1.67 -3.68 -35.14
N SER A 160 2.73 -4.29 -35.67
CA SER A 160 2.66 -5.62 -36.27
C SER A 160 2.73 -6.68 -35.16
N LEU A 161 1.70 -7.53 -35.06
CA LEU A 161 1.70 -8.64 -34.11
C LEU A 161 2.60 -9.76 -34.63
N ASP A 162 3.72 -10.00 -33.95
CA ASP A 162 4.49 -11.22 -34.13
C ASP A 162 3.93 -12.31 -33.20
N PHE A 163 3.04 -13.14 -33.76
CA PHE A 163 2.41 -14.24 -33.01
C PHE A 163 3.41 -15.31 -32.57
N SER A 164 4.62 -15.37 -33.15
CA SER A 164 5.66 -16.33 -32.73
C SER A 164 6.24 -16.02 -31.34
N THR A 165 6.10 -14.77 -30.86
CA THR A 165 6.52 -14.38 -29.51
C THR A 165 5.66 -15.02 -28.40
N SER A 166 4.45 -15.46 -28.71
CA SER A 166 3.59 -16.19 -27.78
C SER A 166 4.20 -17.53 -27.35
N ASP A 167 4.99 -18.16 -28.22
CA ASP A 167 5.61 -19.46 -27.93
C ASP A 167 6.85 -19.34 -27.03
N TRP A 168 7.30 -18.11 -26.74
CA TRP A 168 8.44 -17.86 -25.86
C TRP A 168 8.08 -17.99 -24.38
N TRP A 169 6.79 -18.02 -24.05
CA TRP A 169 6.29 -18.06 -22.68
C TRP A 169 5.58 -19.37 -22.40
N ALA A 170 5.96 -20.02 -21.29
CA ALA A 170 5.26 -21.21 -20.83
C ALA A 170 3.79 -20.87 -20.56
N ARG A 171 2.88 -21.71 -21.05
CA ARG A 171 1.44 -21.48 -20.92
C ARG A 171 1.01 -21.69 -19.46
N PRO A 172 0.18 -20.80 -18.91
CA PRO A 172 -0.36 -20.98 -17.57
C PRO A 172 -1.23 -22.25 -17.52
N ALA A 173 -1.04 -23.05 -16.49
CA ALA A 173 -1.78 -24.29 -16.28
C ALA A 173 -2.63 -24.19 -15.02
N VAL A 174 -3.86 -24.71 -15.06
CA VAL A 174 -4.65 -24.88 -13.84
C VAL A 174 -4.11 -26.09 -13.09
N PRO A 175 -4.03 -26.08 -11.74
CA PRO A 175 -3.51 -27.19 -10.92
C PRO A 175 -4.43 -28.42 -10.90
N VAL A 176 -4.80 -28.98 -12.05
CA VAL A 176 -5.72 -30.13 -12.18
C VAL A 176 -5.05 -31.45 -11.77
N SER A 177 -3.72 -31.52 -11.86
CA SER A 177 -2.92 -32.68 -11.46
C SER A 177 -2.73 -32.80 -9.95
N LEU A 178 -3.08 -31.76 -9.18
CA LEU A 178 -2.95 -31.74 -7.73
C LEU A 178 -4.20 -32.31 -7.06
N GLU A 179 -4.00 -33.17 -6.06
CA GLU A 179 -5.09 -33.67 -5.24
C GLU A 179 -5.81 -32.53 -4.52
N SER A 180 -7.13 -32.60 -4.39
CA SER A 180 -7.94 -31.55 -3.72
C SER A 180 -7.44 -31.21 -2.31
N ASN A 181 -6.98 -32.21 -1.55
CA ASN A 181 -6.41 -32.03 -0.21
C ASN A 181 -5.10 -31.22 -0.23
N ALA A 182 -4.26 -31.39 -1.25
CA ALA A 182 -3.03 -30.61 -1.41
C ALA A 182 -3.35 -29.14 -1.70
N ILE A 183 -4.34 -28.89 -2.56
CA ILE A 183 -4.80 -27.53 -2.88
C ILE A 183 -5.33 -26.82 -1.62
N GLU A 184 -6.16 -27.48 -0.81
CA GLU A 184 -6.69 -26.90 0.43
C GLU A 184 -5.57 -26.53 1.42
N LYS A 185 -4.56 -27.40 1.58
CA LYS A 185 -3.39 -27.13 2.43
C LYS A 185 -2.57 -25.95 1.93
N ILE A 186 -2.35 -25.86 0.61
CA ILE A 186 -1.68 -24.72 -0.03
C ILE A 186 -2.43 -23.42 0.24
N LEU A 187 -3.75 -23.41 0.11
CA LEU A 187 -4.57 -22.22 0.36
C LEU A 187 -4.53 -21.82 1.83
N ALA A 188 -4.59 -22.79 2.76
CA ALA A 188 -4.47 -22.52 4.18
C ALA A 188 -3.11 -21.91 4.54
N MET A 189 -2.01 -22.52 4.07
CA MET A 189 -0.65 -21.98 4.26
C MET A 189 -0.52 -20.57 3.68
N THR A 190 -1.01 -20.36 2.45
CA THR A 190 -0.94 -19.05 1.78
C THR A 190 -1.66 -17.95 2.56
N ARG A 191 -2.79 -18.27 3.21
CA ARG A 191 -3.50 -17.31 4.08
C ARG A 191 -2.72 -16.97 5.35
N GLU A 192 -2.05 -17.94 5.97
CA GLU A 192 -1.21 -17.69 7.14
C GLU A 192 0.02 -16.86 6.78
N VAL A 193 0.72 -17.21 5.69
CA VAL A 193 1.84 -16.43 5.17
C VAL A 193 1.42 -15.00 4.83
N ARG A 194 0.23 -14.80 4.25
CA ARG A 194 -0.32 -13.46 4.00
C ARG A 194 -0.45 -12.64 5.28
N LYS A 195 -1.00 -13.22 6.36
CA LYS A 195 -1.11 -12.55 7.68
C LYS A 195 0.27 -12.22 8.25
N GLU A 196 1.25 -13.10 8.08
CA GLU A 196 2.63 -12.86 8.53
C GLU A 196 3.27 -11.68 7.79
N VAL A 197 3.16 -11.62 6.46
CA VAL A 197 3.66 -10.47 5.69
C VAL A 197 2.96 -9.18 6.13
N GLN A 198 1.64 -9.19 6.31
CA GLN A 198 0.89 -8.04 6.83
C GLN A 198 1.42 -7.59 8.20
N SER A 199 1.68 -8.53 9.10
CA SER A 199 2.26 -8.26 10.43
C SER A 199 3.67 -7.67 10.34
N ILE A 200 4.51 -8.18 9.44
CA ILE A 200 5.85 -7.63 9.18
C ILE A 200 5.74 -6.19 8.64
N MET A 201 4.88 -5.95 7.66
CA MET A 201 4.70 -4.61 7.08
C MET A 201 4.18 -3.62 8.13
N TRP A 202 3.19 -4.02 8.94
CA TRP A 202 2.63 -3.19 10.01
C TRP A 202 3.68 -2.86 11.09
N LYS A 203 4.43 -3.87 11.52
CA LYS A 203 5.44 -3.72 12.57
C LYS A 203 6.63 -2.91 12.07
N TYR A 204 7.23 -3.25 10.94
CA TYR A 204 8.55 -2.71 10.58
C TYR A 204 8.51 -1.59 9.52
N VAL A 205 7.44 -1.49 8.73
CA VAL A 205 7.32 -0.58 7.56
C VAL A 205 6.19 0.44 7.77
N GLY A 206 5.89 0.74 9.03
CA GLY A 206 4.83 1.66 9.45
C GLY A 206 5.12 3.15 9.19
N ILE A 207 4.47 4.01 9.98
CA ILE A 207 4.47 5.47 9.80
C ILE A 207 5.87 6.06 10.02
N VAL A 208 6.51 5.69 11.14
CA VAL A 208 7.88 6.08 11.48
C VAL A 208 8.81 4.90 11.23
N ARG A 209 9.82 5.12 10.39
CA ARG A 209 10.75 4.08 9.92
C ARG A 209 12.16 4.29 10.48
N SER A 210 12.95 3.22 10.43
CA SER A 210 14.40 3.27 10.56
C SER A 210 15.04 2.20 9.67
N THR A 211 16.28 2.41 9.27
CA THR A 211 17.10 1.55 8.44
C THR A 211 17.18 0.15 9.04
N THR A 212 17.42 0.05 10.35
CA THR A 212 17.45 -1.23 11.07
C THR A 212 16.13 -1.99 10.95
N ARG A 213 14.99 -1.32 11.10
CA ARG A 213 13.66 -1.95 10.99
C ARG A 213 13.38 -2.37 9.55
N LEU A 214 13.72 -1.53 8.58
CA LEU A 214 13.50 -1.80 7.16
C LEU A 214 14.37 -2.97 6.66
N GLU A 215 15.65 -3.05 7.06
CA GLU A 215 16.50 -4.20 6.74
C GLU A 215 15.97 -5.49 7.41
N THR A 216 15.51 -5.40 8.65
CA THR A 216 14.84 -6.53 9.33
C THR A 216 13.60 -6.98 8.56
N ALA A 217 12.77 -6.04 8.08
CA ALA A 217 11.59 -6.35 7.27
C ALA A 217 11.97 -7.06 5.98
N LYS A 218 12.95 -6.52 5.25
CA LYS A 218 13.48 -7.09 4.01
C LYS A 218 13.91 -8.55 4.21
N GLN A 219 14.74 -8.81 5.21
CA GLN A 219 15.21 -10.16 5.53
C GLN A 219 14.05 -11.11 5.86
N LYS A 220 13.12 -10.68 6.71
CA LYS A 220 11.97 -11.50 7.12
C LYS A 220 11.05 -11.82 5.94
N ILE A 221 10.79 -10.85 5.06
CA ILE A 221 9.96 -11.03 3.87
C ILE A 221 10.63 -12.03 2.91
N CYS A 222 11.93 -11.90 2.65
CA CYS A 222 12.65 -12.85 1.79
C CYS A 222 12.62 -14.28 2.35
N VAL A 223 12.94 -14.45 3.63
CA VAL A 223 12.92 -15.79 4.26
C VAL A 223 11.52 -16.41 4.23
N LEU A 224 10.48 -15.59 4.40
CA LEU A 224 9.09 -16.07 4.38
C LEU A 224 8.63 -16.43 2.97
N GLU A 225 9.05 -15.66 1.96
CA GLU A 225 8.80 -15.96 0.55
C GLU A 225 9.46 -17.27 0.13
N ASP A 226 10.73 -17.47 0.47
CA ASP A 226 11.47 -18.70 0.15
C ASP A 226 10.79 -19.93 0.77
N LYS A 227 10.40 -19.85 2.06
CA LYS A 227 9.67 -20.93 2.75
C LYS A 227 8.32 -21.24 2.11
N TRP A 228 7.59 -20.21 1.70
CA TRP A 228 6.30 -20.37 1.05
C TRP A 228 6.45 -21.04 -0.33
N GLU A 229 7.45 -20.61 -1.12
CA GLU A 229 7.78 -21.25 -2.40
C GLU A 229 8.20 -22.71 -2.21
N ASP A 230 9.09 -23.00 -1.27
CA ASP A 230 9.52 -24.38 -0.95
C ASP A 230 8.34 -25.27 -0.59
N TYR A 231 7.39 -24.74 0.21
CA TYR A 231 6.17 -25.46 0.56
C TYR A 231 5.29 -25.76 -0.65
N LEU A 232 5.12 -24.79 -1.56
CA LEU A 232 4.39 -25.00 -2.80
C LEU A 232 5.01 -26.14 -3.61
N PHE A 233 6.33 -26.14 -3.80
CA PHE A 233 7.03 -27.17 -4.56
C PHE A 233 6.91 -28.55 -3.92
N GLN A 234 7.04 -28.64 -2.59
CA GLN A 234 6.87 -29.90 -1.86
C GLN A 234 5.46 -30.49 -2.01
N MET A 235 4.45 -29.64 -2.19
CA MET A 235 3.07 -30.05 -2.43
C MET A 235 2.79 -30.34 -3.91
N GLY A 236 3.78 -30.25 -4.80
CA GLY A 236 3.65 -30.54 -6.23
C GLY A 236 3.23 -29.33 -7.08
N TRP A 237 3.29 -28.11 -6.55
CA TRP A 237 2.99 -26.91 -7.32
C TRP A 237 4.09 -26.64 -8.35
N GLU A 238 3.70 -26.55 -9.62
CA GLU A 238 4.64 -26.27 -10.70
C GLU A 238 4.75 -24.77 -11.01
N PRO A 239 5.88 -24.34 -11.59
CA PRO A 239 6.10 -22.98 -12.05
C PRO A 239 4.97 -22.34 -12.88
N THR A 240 4.42 -23.12 -13.79
CA THR A 240 3.38 -22.68 -14.74
C THR A 240 1.98 -22.71 -14.13
N MET A 241 1.82 -23.31 -12.94
CA MET A 241 0.52 -23.40 -12.31
C MET A 241 0.03 -22.03 -11.82
N VAL A 242 -1.23 -21.77 -12.11
CA VAL A 242 -1.94 -20.55 -11.71
C VAL A 242 -3.08 -20.88 -10.77
N GLY A 243 -3.14 -20.14 -9.66
CA GLY A 243 -4.26 -20.14 -8.72
C GLY A 243 -4.36 -18.75 -8.12
N LEU A 244 -5.60 -18.26 -7.93
CA LEU A 244 -5.86 -16.87 -7.58
C LEU A 244 -5.05 -16.43 -6.35
N GLU A 245 -5.19 -17.15 -5.24
CA GLU A 245 -4.55 -16.79 -3.97
C GLU A 245 -3.02 -16.88 -4.04
N ALA A 246 -2.48 -17.86 -4.78
CA ALA A 246 -1.04 -17.99 -4.96
C ALA A 246 -0.47 -16.87 -5.83
N CYS A 247 -1.15 -16.50 -6.92
CA CYS A 247 -0.79 -15.38 -7.77
C CYS A 247 -0.88 -14.05 -7.01
N GLU A 248 -1.96 -13.84 -6.25
CA GLU A 248 -2.08 -12.69 -5.36
C GLU A 248 -0.95 -12.63 -4.33
N MET A 249 -0.56 -13.78 -3.76
CA MET A 249 0.52 -13.84 -2.77
C MET A 249 1.88 -13.47 -3.38
N ARG A 250 2.19 -13.93 -4.60
CA ARG A 250 3.41 -13.51 -5.34
C ARG A 250 3.41 -12.00 -5.55
N ASN A 251 2.29 -11.44 -6.00
CA ASN A 251 2.13 -10.00 -6.16
C ASN A 251 2.29 -9.25 -4.82
N PHE A 252 1.76 -9.82 -3.74
CA PHE A 252 1.85 -9.25 -2.40
C PHE A 252 3.30 -9.18 -1.90
N PHE A 253 4.08 -10.26 -2.07
CA PHE A 253 5.52 -10.26 -1.78
C PHE A 253 6.28 -9.24 -2.64
N CYS A 254 5.99 -9.19 -3.94
CA CYS A 254 6.59 -8.22 -4.85
C CYS A 254 6.36 -6.77 -4.39
N CYS A 255 5.10 -6.41 -4.13
CA CYS A 255 4.73 -5.09 -3.63
C CYS A 255 5.40 -4.77 -2.28
N ALA A 256 5.41 -5.71 -1.33
CA ALA A 256 6.07 -5.53 -0.04
C ALA A 256 7.57 -5.26 -0.20
N LYS A 257 8.27 -6.04 -1.02
CA LYS A 257 9.70 -5.86 -1.31
C LYS A 257 9.98 -4.53 -2.02
N LEU A 258 9.12 -4.10 -2.95
CA LEU A 258 9.26 -2.81 -3.64
C LEU A 258 9.10 -1.63 -2.68
N VAL A 259 8.11 -1.68 -1.78
CA VAL A 259 7.92 -0.64 -0.75
C VAL A 259 9.13 -0.56 0.17
N VAL A 260 9.61 -1.70 0.69
CA VAL A 260 10.79 -1.75 1.57
C VAL A 260 12.05 -1.25 0.86
N SER A 261 12.27 -1.69 -0.38
CA SER A 261 13.45 -1.28 -1.17
C SER A 261 13.42 0.22 -1.47
N SER A 262 12.26 0.77 -1.83
CA SER A 262 12.07 2.20 -2.04
C SER A 262 12.33 3.01 -0.77
N ALA A 263 11.83 2.55 0.38
CA ALA A 263 12.06 3.19 1.67
C ALA A 263 13.53 3.15 2.09
N LEU A 264 14.24 2.03 1.87
CA LEU A 264 15.69 1.90 2.16
C LEU A 264 16.55 2.78 1.25
N ALA A 265 16.20 2.88 -0.03
CA ALA A 265 16.94 3.70 -0.99
C ALA A 265 16.79 5.21 -0.71
N ARG A 266 15.66 5.62 -0.10
CA ARG A 266 15.38 7.03 0.21
C ARG A 266 15.92 7.43 1.59
N ARG A 267 17.10 8.06 1.57
CA ARG A 267 17.76 8.63 2.76
C ARG A 267 17.39 10.10 2.99
N GLU A 268 16.10 10.39 3.13
CA GLU A 268 15.56 11.70 3.56
C GLU A 268 14.18 11.46 4.17
N SER A 269 13.58 12.47 4.78
CA SER A 269 12.17 12.42 5.21
C SER A 269 11.34 13.44 4.44
N ARG A 270 10.28 12.96 3.77
CA ARG A 270 9.38 13.77 2.94
C ARG A 270 7.99 13.15 2.89
N GLY A 271 6.99 13.93 3.28
CA GLY A 271 5.58 13.52 3.24
C GLY A 271 5.33 12.22 4.01
N LEU A 272 4.80 11.21 3.32
CA LEU A 272 4.46 9.90 3.92
C LEU A 272 5.68 9.02 4.23
N HIS A 273 6.85 9.35 3.65
CA HIS A 273 8.11 8.70 3.99
C HIS A 273 8.82 9.48 5.07
N TYR A 274 8.80 8.95 6.30
CA TYR A 274 9.53 9.51 7.43
C TYR A 274 10.45 8.45 8.04
N THR A 275 11.73 8.77 8.15
CA THR A 275 12.76 7.91 8.75
C THR A 275 13.56 8.70 9.79
N ILE A 276 13.75 8.10 10.97
CA ILE A 276 14.47 8.77 12.06
C ILE A 276 15.97 8.91 11.80
N ASP A 277 16.54 8.08 10.92
CA ASP A 277 17.98 8.13 10.60
C ASP A 277 18.32 9.31 9.66
N PHE A 278 17.33 9.80 8.91
CA PHE A 278 17.45 10.91 7.96
C PHE A 278 16.19 11.79 8.10
N PRO A 279 16.06 12.55 9.20
CA PRO A 279 14.84 13.28 9.53
C PRO A 279 14.61 14.52 8.64
N ASP A 280 15.66 14.99 7.98
CA ASP A 280 15.62 16.22 7.19
C ASP A 280 15.22 15.95 5.73
N LEU A 281 14.65 16.98 5.12
CA LEU A 281 14.30 17.02 3.71
C LEU A 281 15.54 17.37 2.89
N GLU A 282 15.78 16.62 1.81
CA GLU A 282 16.90 16.88 0.89
C GLU A 282 16.38 17.23 -0.50
N GLU A 283 16.67 18.45 -0.97
CA GLU A 283 16.14 18.92 -2.27
C GLU A 283 16.66 18.13 -3.47
N SER A 284 17.89 17.61 -3.39
CA SER A 284 18.48 16.72 -4.40
C SER A 284 17.69 15.42 -4.58
N LYS A 285 16.91 15.00 -3.58
CA LYS A 285 16.11 13.76 -3.56
C LYS A 285 14.63 13.97 -3.87
N ARG A 286 14.22 15.18 -4.30
CA ARG A 286 12.80 15.52 -4.55
C ARG A 286 12.07 14.63 -5.55
N LEU A 287 12.80 13.98 -6.47
CA LEU A 287 12.21 13.12 -7.49
C LEU A 287 11.83 11.73 -6.94
N PRO A 288 10.86 11.02 -7.54
CA PRO A 288 10.48 9.68 -7.12
C PRO A 288 11.65 8.70 -7.10
N THR A 289 11.65 7.79 -6.12
CA THR A 289 12.62 6.69 -6.08
C THR A 289 12.27 5.70 -7.16
N VAL A 290 13.13 5.53 -8.16
CA VAL A 290 12.93 4.53 -9.22
C VAL A 290 13.63 3.25 -8.80
N ILE A 291 12.84 2.19 -8.58
CA ILE A 291 13.35 0.85 -8.36
C ILE A 291 13.42 0.15 -9.71
N LEU A 292 14.64 -0.11 -10.17
CA LEU A 292 14.86 -0.95 -11.34
C LEU A 292 14.94 -2.41 -10.88
N PRO A 293 14.42 -3.37 -11.68
CA PRO A 293 14.68 -4.79 -11.44
C PRO A 293 16.20 -4.99 -11.49
N SER A 294 16.83 -5.22 -10.34
CA SER A 294 18.25 -5.53 -10.30
C SER A 294 18.45 -6.95 -10.84
N SER A 295 19.42 -7.13 -11.72
CA SER A 295 19.78 -8.43 -12.30
C SER A 295 20.41 -9.41 -11.28
N SER A 296 20.72 -8.95 -10.06
CA SER A 296 21.57 -9.64 -9.09
C SER A 296 20.95 -9.92 -7.72
N VAL A 297 19.67 -9.61 -7.49
CA VAL A 297 18.97 -10.18 -6.32
C VAL A 297 18.87 -11.68 -6.55
N ARG A 298 19.17 -12.51 -5.53
CA ARG A 298 18.84 -13.94 -5.57
C ARG A 298 17.35 -14.02 -5.87
N THR A 299 17.05 -14.23 -7.13
CA THR A 299 15.69 -14.28 -7.63
C THR A 299 15.13 -15.60 -7.12
N SER A 300 14.20 -15.49 -6.17
CA SER A 300 13.23 -16.55 -5.89
C SER A 300 12.55 -16.94 -7.20
N TRP A 301 12.06 -18.17 -7.32
CA TRP A 301 11.56 -18.64 -8.61
C TRP A 301 10.39 -17.75 -9.11
N SER A 302 9.60 -17.16 -8.22
CA SER A 302 8.53 -16.19 -8.57
C SER A 302 9.03 -14.86 -9.18
N SER A 303 10.30 -14.52 -8.97
CA SER A 303 10.96 -13.34 -9.53
C SER A 303 11.89 -13.65 -10.71
N ARG A 304 12.10 -14.94 -11.02
CA ARG A 304 12.80 -15.37 -12.24
C ARG A 304 11.86 -15.28 -13.43
N GLN A 305 12.33 -14.65 -14.49
CA GLN A 305 11.61 -14.68 -15.76
C GLN A 305 11.55 -16.13 -16.25
N LEU A 306 10.35 -16.69 -16.38
CA LEU A 306 10.09 -18.07 -16.79
C LEU A 306 10.85 -18.47 -18.08
N HIS A 307 11.07 -17.55 -19.01
CA HIS A 307 11.83 -17.79 -20.26
C HIS A 307 13.34 -18.04 -20.07
N LYS A 308 13.88 -17.89 -18.85
CA LYS A 308 15.28 -18.21 -18.51
C LYS A 308 15.43 -19.53 -17.75
N LEU A 309 14.34 -20.24 -17.49
CA LEU A 309 14.43 -21.59 -16.93
C LEU A 309 14.76 -22.55 -18.09
N PRO A 310 15.89 -23.28 -18.03
CA PRO A 310 16.11 -24.35 -18.98
C PRO A 310 14.94 -25.33 -18.86
N LEU A 311 14.31 -25.61 -20.01
CA LEU A 311 13.38 -26.72 -20.14
C LEU A 311 14.18 -27.98 -19.75
N CYS A 312 13.88 -28.58 -18.60
CA CYS A 312 14.32 -29.93 -18.29
C CYS A 312 13.49 -30.93 -19.08
#